data_AF-T1B2F8-F1
#
_entry.id   AF-T1B2F8-F1
#
_cell.length_a   1.000
_cell.length_b   1.000
_cell.length_c   1.000
_cell.angle_alpha   90.00
_cell.angle_beta   90.00
_cell.angle_gamma   90.00
#
_symmetry.space_group_name_H-M   'P 1'
#
loop_
_entity.id
_entity.type
_entity.pdbx_description
1 polymer ?
#
loop_
_entity_poly.entity_id
_entity_poly.type
_entity_poly.pdbx_seq_one_letter_code
_entity_poly.pdbx_strand_id
1 'polypeptide(L)'
;MTSSLVTLPGPRALSKFRVTRELARFQAQQIPVIHLEANFFHCAEVAGAWNEEKHRRLKDLLTYGSRESEDTSGPHHEPELKLWVVPRLGTLSPWSSKATEIAQRCGLSEVNRIERGILIRVWARRALTTGEQDGVRIQLHDSMTESVLGDMSEIKRLFELQAPQPLISIPLQGQGRGALEAANGDYGLALAEDEIDYLLKLYQTAGRDPTDAELLMFAQANSEHCRHKIFNASWVIDGEPQTESLFSMIRATHAAHPAGTVVAYADNAAILQGGESERFYPEPDSGIYHFHSQLTHPLIKVETHNHPTAIAPFPGAATGSGGEIRDEAATGRGAKPKAGLSGFAVSNLHLPNFAQPWESGTDSKPARMASALSIMIEGPLGSAAFNNEFGRPQLAGFFRTFDAWVQGQRWGYHKPIMLAGGLGAIDDRQAFKRPLDPGCL
;
A
#
# COMPACT_ATOMS: atom_id res chain seq x y z
N MET A 1 -15.65 24.64 16.32
CA MET A 1 -16.56 25.22 15.30
C MET A 1 -17.52 24.13 14.90
N THR A 2 -18.81 24.42 14.73
CA THR A 2 -19.78 23.41 14.27
C THR A 2 -19.52 23.08 12.80
N SER A 3 -19.12 21.85 12.51
CA SER A 3 -19.07 21.33 11.15
C SER A 3 -20.42 20.69 10.79
N SER A 4 -20.71 20.61 9.49
CA SER A 4 -21.89 19.94 8.95
C SER A 4 -21.49 19.08 7.76
N LEU A 5 -22.30 18.08 7.42
CA LEU A 5 -22.03 17.18 6.31
C LEU A 5 -22.94 17.54 5.13
N VAL A 6 -22.33 17.74 3.97
CA VAL A 6 -23.02 17.93 2.69
C VAL A 6 -22.86 16.65 1.88
N THR A 7 -23.97 16.00 1.53
CA THR A 7 -23.95 14.80 0.67
C THR A 7 -24.43 15.14 -0.72
N LEU A 8 -23.69 14.70 -1.73
CA LEU A 8 -24.01 14.91 -3.15
C LEU A 8 -24.01 13.57 -3.89
N PRO A 9 -24.98 13.31 -4.78
CA PRO A 9 -24.95 12.14 -5.64
C PRO A 9 -23.84 12.27 -6.67
N GLY A 10 -23.27 11.13 -7.06
CA GLY A 10 -22.22 11.04 -8.06
C GLY A 10 -22.62 10.17 -9.26
N PRO A 11 -21.74 10.08 -10.27
CA PRO A 11 -21.97 9.29 -11.47
C PRO A 11 -21.98 7.79 -11.17
N ARG A 12 -22.33 6.99 -12.18
CA ARG A 12 -22.27 5.53 -12.11
C ARG A 12 -20.84 5.04 -11.77
N ALA A 13 -20.73 4.14 -10.79
CA ALA A 13 -19.45 3.62 -10.30
C ALA A 13 -18.98 2.36 -11.06
N LEU A 14 -19.90 1.58 -11.64
CA LEU A 14 -19.60 0.37 -12.40
C LEU A 14 -20.11 0.47 -13.82
N SER A 15 -19.28 0.18 -14.83
CA SER A 15 -19.74 0.09 -16.23
C SER A 15 -20.74 -1.06 -16.44
N LYS A 16 -21.49 -1.03 -17.56
CA LYS A 16 -22.43 -2.11 -17.93
C LYS A 16 -21.76 -3.48 -17.91
N PHE A 17 -20.55 -3.59 -18.48
CA PHE A 17 -19.77 -4.83 -18.48
C PHE A 17 -19.45 -5.33 -17.06
N ARG A 18 -19.03 -4.45 -16.15
CA ARG A 18 -18.76 -4.83 -14.76
C ARG A 18 -20.02 -5.32 -14.04
N VAL A 19 -21.16 -4.64 -14.26
CA VAL A 19 -22.46 -5.09 -13.72
C VAL A 19 -22.82 -6.49 -14.22
N THR A 20 -22.74 -6.73 -15.54
CA THR A 20 -23.01 -8.07 -16.11
C THR A 20 -22.11 -9.14 -15.51
N ARG A 21 -20.83 -8.82 -15.27
CA ARG A 21 -19.88 -9.74 -14.64
C ARG A 21 -20.27 -10.06 -13.19
N GLU A 22 -20.65 -9.08 -12.39
CA GLU A 22 -21.09 -9.33 -11.01
C GLU A 22 -22.40 -10.14 -10.97
N LEU A 23 -23.35 -9.88 -11.86
CA LEU A 23 -24.58 -10.67 -12.00
C LEU A 23 -24.28 -12.14 -12.35
N ALA A 24 -23.35 -12.40 -13.28
CA ALA A 24 -22.94 -13.76 -13.62
C ALA A 24 -22.30 -14.49 -12.43
N ARG A 25 -21.52 -13.78 -11.60
CA ARG A 25 -20.94 -14.33 -10.37
C ARG A 25 -21.99 -14.64 -9.31
N PHE A 26 -23.03 -13.81 -9.16
CA PHE A 26 -24.15 -14.12 -8.28
C PHE A 26 -24.93 -15.35 -8.75
N GLN A 27 -25.17 -15.44 -10.06
CA GLN A 27 -25.82 -16.61 -10.65
C GLN A 27 -25.03 -17.90 -10.40
N ALA A 28 -23.70 -17.86 -10.52
CA ALA A 28 -22.83 -19.01 -10.23
C ALA A 28 -22.89 -19.46 -8.76
N GLN A 29 -23.14 -18.52 -7.85
CA GLN A 29 -23.36 -18.78 -6.42
C GLN A 29 -24.83 -19.07 -6.07
N GLN A 30 -25.70 -19.17 -7.07
CA GLN A 30 -27.15 -19.37 -6.91
C GLN A 30 -27.86 -18.26 -6.11
N ILE A 31 -27.27 -17.07 -6.03
CA ILE A 31 -27.88 -15.90 -5.39
C ILE A 31 -28.84 -15.23 -6.39
N PRO A 32 -30.13 -15.02 -6.05
CA PRO A 32 -31.18 -14.67 -7.02
C PRO A 32 -31.20 -13.18 -7.44
N VAL A 33 -30.04 -12.52 -7.47
CA VAL A 33 -29.90 -11.12 -7.91
C VAL A 33 -30.19 -11.01 -9.42
N ILE A 34 -30.99 -10.02 -9.81
CA ILE A 34 -31.39 -9.76 -11.20
C ILE A 34 -30.94 -8.42 -11.74
N HIS A 35 -30.75 -7.43 -10.87
CA HIS A 35 -30.32 -6.09 -11.25
C HIS A 35 -29.45 -5.51 -10.15
N LEU A 36 -28.44 -4.74 -10.58
CA LEU A 36 -27.44 -4.13 -9.73
C LEU A 36 -27.17 -2.72 -10.23
N GLU A 37 -27.35 -1.74 -9.35
CA GLU A 37 -26.93 -0.36 -9.57
C GLU A 37 -25.84 0.00 -8.58
N ALA A 38 -24.85 0.74 -9.06
CA ALA A 38 -23.76 1.24 -8.24
C ALA A 38 -23.45 2.66 -8.67
N ASN A 39 -23.65 3.61 -7.77
CA ASN A 39 -23.42 5.04 -8.00
C ASN A 39 -22.46 5.56 -6.95
N PHE A 40 -21.53 6.40 -7.38
CA PHE A 40 -20.77 7.16 -6.41
C PHE A 40 -21.71 8.09 -5.64
N PHE A 41 -21.33 8.39 -4.41
CA PHE A 41 -21.81 9.55 -3.68
C PHE A 41 -20.61 10.19 -2.98
N HIS A 42 -20.74 11.47 -2.69
CA HIS A 42 -19.69 12.25 -2.05
C HIS A 42 -20.24 12.85 -0.77
N CYS A 43 -19.42 12.86 0.27
CA CYS A 43 -19.74 13.51 1.53
C CYS A 43 -18.62 14.51 1.83
N ALA A 44 -18.97 15.78 2.02
CA ALA A 44 -18.04 16.82 2.40
C ALA A 44 -18.35 17.31 3.81
N GLU A 45 -17.35 17.29 4.69
CA GLU A 45 -17.40 18.02 5.94
C GLU A 45 -17.05 19.47 5.68
N VAL A 46 -17.99 20.35 6.01
CA VAL A 46 -17.87 21.79 5.80
C VAL A 46 -18.02 22.53 7.12
N ALA A 47 -17.18 23.54 7.33
CA ALA A 47 -17.17 24.38 8.53
C ALA A 47 -17.65 25.81 8.23
N GLY A 48 -18.19 26.49 9.23
CA GLY A 48 -18.53 27.92 9.12
C GLY A 48 -19.68 28.21 8.13
N ALA A 49 -19.60 29.36 7.45
CA ALA A 49 -20.67 29.84 6.57
C ALA A 49 -20.69 29.11 5.22
N TRP A 50 -21.63 28.17 5.07
CA TRP A 50 -21.88 27.42 3.84
C TRP A 50 -23.11 27.96 3.11
N ASN A 51 -22.92 28.62 1.97
CA ASN A 51 -24.00 29.23 1.19
C ASN A 51 -24.29 28.44 -0.11
N GLU A 52 -25.35 28.84 -0.82
CA GLU A 52 -25.78 28.17 -2.04
C GLU A 52 -24.74 28.24 -3.17
N GLU A 53 -23.98 29.34 -3.27
CA GLU A 53 -22.92 29.47 -4.27
C GLU A 53 -21.79 28.44 -4.05
N LYS A 54 -21.33 28.28 -2.81
CA LYS A 54 -20.34 27.28 -2.44
C LYS A 54 -20.87 25.86 -2.66
N HIS A 55 -22.13 25.62 -2.31
CA HIS A 55 -22.79 24.34 -2.57
C HIS A 55 -22.81 24.01 -4.06
N ARG A 56 -23.16 24.99 -4.92
CA ARG A 56 -23.16 24.83 -6.38
C ARG A 56 -21.76 24.55 -6.92
N ARG A 57 -20.75 25.31 -6.47
CA ARG A 57 -19.36 25.10 -6.87
C ARG A 57 -18.84 23.72 -6.47
N LEU A 58 -19.15 23.26 -5.25
CA LEU A 58 -18.80 21.91 -4.81
C LEU A 58 -19.48 20.85 -5.69
N LYS A 59 -20.76 21.04 -6.03
CA LYS A 59 -21.49 20.15 -6.94
C LYS A 59 -20.85 20.11 -8.32
N ASP A 60 -20.43 21.24 -8.86
CA ASP A 60 -19.76 21.32 -10.17
C ASP A 60 -18.42 20.57 -10.14
N LEU A 61 -17.62 20.72 -9.08
CA LEU A 61 -16.36 19.96 -8.90
C LEU A 61 -16.57 18.44 -8.81
N LEU A 62 -17.69 18.01 -8.21
CA LEU A 62 -18.02 16.60 -8.02
C LEU A 62 -18.82 15.99 -9.19
N THR A 63 -19.06 16.78 -10.24
CA THR A 63 -19.66 16.32 -11.49
C THR A 63 -18.57 15.91 -12.47
N TYR A 64 -18.22 14.62 -12.47
CA TYR A 64 -17.19 14.03 -13.33
C TYR A 64 -17.61 12.68 -13.92
N GLY A 65 -16.77 12.10 -14.78
CA GLY A 65 -17.01 10.77 -15.37
C GLY A 65 -17.89 10.80 -16.63
N SER A 66 -18.13 9.62 -17.21
CA SER A 66 -18.91 9.47 -18.44
C SER A 66 -20.40 9.70 -18.18
N ARG A 67 -21.01 10.61 -18.95
CA ARG A 67 -22.46 10.83 -19.04
C ARG A 67 -23.15 9.71 -19.84
N GLU A 68 -22.80 8.44 -19.60
CA GLU A 68 -23.66 7.37 -20.12
C GLU A 68 -25.06 7.63 -19.56
N SER A 69 -26.05 7.68 -20.46
CA SER A 69 -27.43 8.07 -20.16
C SER A 69 -27.89 7.42 -18.86
N GLU A 70 -28.40 8.25 -17.95
CA GLU A 70 -29.12 7.87 -16.74
C GLU A 70 -30.38 7.08 -17.13
N ASP A 71 -30.21 5.86 -17.64
CA ASP A 71 -31.26 4.86 -17.67
C ASP A 71 -31.35 4.32 -16.24
N THR A 72 -31.84 5.19 -15.34
CA THR A 72 -31.97 5.02 -13.89
C THR A 72 -33.30 4.39 -13.51
N SER A 73 -34.10 3.95 -14.48
CA SER A 73 -35.23 3.09 -14.20
C SER A 73 -34.71 1.69 -13.88
N GLY A 74 -34.21 1.52 -12.66
CA GLY A 74 -34.25 0.22 -12.02
C GLY A 74 -35.68 -0.34 -12.05
N PRO A 75 -35.86 -1.63 -11.73
CA PRO A 75 -37.20 -2.21 -11.65
C PRO A 75 -38.16 -1.32 -10.86
N HIS A 76 -39.44 -1.24 -11.26
CA HIS A 76 -40.46 -0.37 -10.64
C HIS A 76 -40.75 -0.66 -9.13
N HIS A 77 -40.03 -1.60 -8.51
CA HIS A 77 -40.12 -1.93 -7.09
C HIS A 77 -38.85 -1.50 -6.34
N GLU A 78 -38.95 -1.29 -5.03
CA GLU A 78 -37.79 -0.95 -4.20
C GLU A 78 -36.72 -2.06 -4.26
N PRO A 79 -35.42 -1.70 -4.17
CA PRO A 79 -34.36 -2.68 -4.07
C PRO A 79 -34.46 -3.48 -2.77
N GLU A 80 -34.14 -4.76 -2.84
CA GLU A 80 -34.10 -5.70 -1.72
C GLU A 80 -32.96 -5.38 -0.74
N LEU A 81 -31.87 -4.78 -1.23
CA LEU A 81 -30.71 -4.42 -0.42
C LEU A 81 -30.07 -3.12 -0.90
N LYS A 82 -29.73 -2.25 0.06
CA LYS A 82 -28.95 -1.01 -0.14
C LYS A 82 -27.67 -1.12 0.68
N LEU A 83 -26.52 -0.94 0.04
CA LEU A 83 -25.20 -0.99 0.68
C LEU A 83 -24.47 0.32 0.41
N TRP A 84 -24.08 1.02 1.47
CA TRP A 84 -23.19 2.19 1.36
C TRP A 84 -21.77 1.72 1.63
N VAL A 85 -21.04 1.45 0.54
CA VAL A 85 -19.63 1.05 0.60
C VAL A 85 -18.79 2.31 0.69
N VAL A 86 -17.97 2.41 1.73
CA VAL A 86 -17.12 3.56 2.03
C VAL A 86 -15.71 3.07 2.36
N PRO A 87 -14.68 3.93 2.33
CA PRO A 87 -13.37 3.56 2.87
C PRO A 87 -13.50 3.06 4.29
N ARG A 88 -12.59 2.15 4.68
CA ARG A 88 -12.60 1.55 6.01
C ARG A 88 -12.66 2.63 7.09
N LEU A 89 -13.58 2.49 8.04
CA LEU A 89 -13.73 3.47 9.10
C LEU A 89 -12.40 3.66 9.86
N GLY A 90 -12.05 4.92 10.14
CA GLY A 90 -10.75 5.29 10.69
C GLY A 90 -9.63 5.47 9.65
N THR A 91 -9.91 5.28 8.36
CA THR A 91 -8.96 5.55 7.28
C THR A 91 -9.34 6.80 6.48
N LEU A 92 -8.38 7.32 5.72
CA LEU A 92 -8.57 8.44 4.80
C LEU A 92 -8.13 7.98 3.40
N SER A 93 -9.03 8.04 2.42
CA SER A 93 -8.69 7.57 1.08
C SER A 93 -7.72 8.52 0.35
N PRO A 94 -6.85 8.03 -0.55
CA PRO A 94 -6.04 8.91 -1.40
C PRO A 94 -6.91 9.84 -2.28
N TRP A 95 -8.12 9.40 -2.63
CA TRP A 95 -9.09 10.23 -3.33
C TRP A 95 -9.53 11.41 -2.46
N SER A 96 -9.78 11.19 -1.16
CA SER A 96 -10.16 12.22 -0.21
C SER A 96 -9.09 13.31 -0.10
N SER A 97 -7.81 12.96 0.03
CA SER A 97 -6.71 13.94 0.06
C SER A 97 -6.73 14.86 -1.16
N LYS A 98 -6.77 14.29 -2.36
CA LYS A 98 -6.74 15.05 -3.63
C LYS A 98 -8.00 15.86 -3.85
N ALA A 99 -9.19 15.29 -3.59
CA ALA A 99 -10.46 15.98 -3.76
C ALA A 99 -10.59 17.17 -2.80
N THR A 100 -10.16 16.98 -1.55
CA THR A 100 -10.13 18.05 -0.54
C THR A 100 -9.18 19.17 -0.96
N GLU A 101 -7.97 18.83 -1.43
CA GLU A 101 -7.03 19.85 -1.93
C GLU A 101 -7.60 20.60 -3.13
N ILE A 102 -8.18 19.91 -4.12
CA ILE A 102 -8.83 20.55 -5.28
C ILE A 102 -9.90 21.53 -4.83
N ALA A 103 -10.78 21.13 -3.91
CA ALA A 103 -11.84 22.01 -3.40
C ALA A 103 -11.27 23.26 -2.73
N GLN A 104 -10.25 23.10 -1.87
CA GLN A 104 -9.58 24.21 -1.21
C GLN A 104 -8.90 25.16 -2.22
N ARG A 105 -8.23 24.62 -3.25
CA ARG A 105 -7.62 25.41 -4.33
C ARG A 105 -8.65 26.12 -5.21
N CYS A 106 -9.87 25.62 -5.31
CA CYS A 106 -11.00 26.27 -5.99
C CYS A 106 -11.74 27.31 -5.12
N GLY A 107 -11.16 27.69 -3.98
CA GLY A 107 -11.70 28.72 -3.09
C GLY A 107 -12.77 28.21 -2.11
N LEU A 108 -12.85 26.90 -1.88
CA LEU A 108 -13.73 26.30 -0.86
C LEU A 108 -12.91 25.95 0.40
N SER A 109 -12.29 26.95 1.03
CA SER A 109 -11.44 26.74 2.22
C SER A 109 -12.19 26.20 3.43
N GLU A 110 -13.51 26.30 3.44
CA GLU A 110 -14.38 25.74 4.48
C GLU A 110 -14.55 24.21 4.38
N VAL A 111 -14.13 23.59 3.28
CA VAL A 111 -14.13 22.14 3.14
C VAL A 111 -12.96 21.58 3.94
N ASN A 112 -13.28 20.92 5.05
CA ASN A 112 -12.30 20.22 5.88
C ASN A 112 -11.84 18.93 5.21
N ARG A 113 -12.79 18.18 4.66
CA ARG A 113 -12.55 16.88 4.05
C ARG A 113 -13.70 16.47 3.12
N ILE A 114 -13.38 15.89 1.97
CA ILE A 114 -14.35 15.25 1.07
C ILE A 114 -14.02 13.76 1.02
N GLU A 115 -15.02 12.90 1.21
CA GLU A 115 -14.89 11.46 0.98
C GLU A 115 -15.87 10.97 -0.09
N ARG A 116 -15.52 9.88 -0.77
CA ARG A 116 -16.33 9.23 -1.78
C ARG A 116 -16.70 7.82 -1.33
N GLY A 117 -17.98 7.49 -1.43
CA GLY A 117 -18.49 6.13 -1.29
C GLY A 117 -19.19 5.66 -2.56
N ILE A 118 -19.65 4.41 -2.53
CA ILE A 118 -20.50 3.81 -3.56
C ILE A 118 -21.79 3.37 -2.88
N LEU A 119 -22.91 3.88 -3.36
CA LEU A 119 -24.22 3.35 -3.04
C LEU A 119 -24.55 2.24 -4.03
N ILE A 120 -24.65 1.02 -3.51
CA ILE A 120 -25.04 -0.15 -4.27
C ILE A 120 -26.49 -0.49 -3.94
N ARG A 121 -27.31 -0.66 -4.98
CA ARG A 121 -28.70 -1.10 -4.88
C ARG A 121 -28.87 -2.41 -5.61
N VAL A 122 -29.52 -3.38 -4.96
CA VAL A 122 -29.62 -4.76 -5.42
C VAL A 122 -31.09 -5.15 -5.49
N TRP A 123 -31.51 -5.67 -6.64
CA TRP A 123 -32.83 -6.27 -6.83
C TRP A 123 -32.67 -7.76 -7.08
N ALA A 124 -33.59 -8.55 -6.54
CA ALA A 124 -33.58 -10.00 -6.65
C ALA A 124 -34.96 -10.54 -7.06
N ARG A 125 -35.01 -11.78 -7.55
CA ARG A 125 -36.28 -12.44 -7.95
C ARG A 125 -37.23 -12.68 -6.77
N ARG A 126 -36.67 -12.70 -5.56
CA ARG A 126 -37.35 -12.86 -4.28
C ARG A 126 -36.52 -12.18 -3.20
N ALA A 127 -37.13 -11.97 -2.03
CA ALA A 127 -36.42 -11.55 -0.83
C ALA A 127 -35.17 -12.41 -0.60
N LEU A 128 -34.04 -11.75 -0.34
CA LEU A 128 -32.76 -12.39 -0.04
C LEU A 128 -32.74 -12.90 1.40
N THR A 129 -32.31 -14.13 1.59
CA THR A 129 -32.00 -14.69 2.92
C THR A 129 -30.77 -14.01 3.51
N THR A 130 -30.56 -14.11 4.83
CA THR A 130 -29.38 -13.52 5.49
C THR A 130 -28.06 -13.99 4.86
N GLY A 131 -27.92 -15.29 4.60
CA GLY A 131 -26.70 -15.82 3.97
C GLY A 131 -26.48 -15.31 2.54
N GLU A 132 -27.55 -15.05 1.78
CA GLU A 132 -27.44 -14.45 0.45
C GLU A 132 -27.07 -12.96 0.52
N GLN A 133 -27.61 -12.22 1.50
CA GLN A 133 -27.20 -10.84 1.74
C GLN A 133 -25.72 -10.75 2.10
N ASP A 134 -25.22 -11.68 2.93
CA ASP A 134 -23.81 -11.77 3.28
C ASP A 134 -22.95 -12.11 2.06
N GLY A 135 -23.39 -13.04 1.20
CA GLY A 135 -22.73 -13.34 -0.08
C GLY A 135 -22.64 -12.12 -1.00
N VAL A 136 -23.71 -11.32 -1.07
CA VAL A 136 -23.72 -10.05 -1.82
C VAL A 136 -22.73 -9.05 -1.23
N ARG A 137 -22.70 -8.89 0.10
CA ARG A 137 -21.75 -8.01 0.78
C ARG A 137 -20.32 -8.44 0.46
N ILE A 138 -19.96 -9.71 0.72
CA ILE A 138 -18.62 -10.25 0.50
C ILE A 138 -18.14 -10.06 -0.95
N GLN A 139 -19.04 -10.16 -1.93
CA GLN A 139 -18.65 -10.02 -3.33
C GLN A 139 -18.40 -8.56 -3.76
N LEU A 140 -19.11 -7.59 -3.17
CA LEU A 140 -19.18 -6.20 -3.66
C LEU A 140 -18.38 -5.19 -2.82
N HIS A 141 -17.74 -5.61 -1.73
CA HIS A 141 -16.82 -4.77 -0.97
C HIS A 141 -15.50 -5.50 -0.73
N ASP A 142 -14.42 -4.73 -0.60
CA ASP A 142 -13.14 -5.23 -0.10
C ASP A 142 -13.06 -5.05 1.43
N SER A 143 -13.15 -6.15 2.18
CA SER A 143 -13.09 -6.11 3.65
C SER A 143 -11.79 -5.57 4.22
N MET A 144 -10.71 -5.53 3.43
CA MET A 144 -9.42 -5.02 3.89
C MET A 144 -9.37 -3.50 3.86
N THR A 145 -10.02 -2.87 2.86
CA THR A 145 -9.89 -1.44 2.57
C THR A 145 -11.20 -0.65 2.67
N GLU A 146 -12.34 -1.33 2.75
CA GLU A 146 -13.67 -0.72 2.76
C GLU A 146 -14.49 -1.14 3.99
N SER A 147 -15.59 -0.43 4.22
CA SER A 147 -16.62 -0.75 5.20
C SER A 147 -17.99 -0.57 4.56
N VAL A 148 -18.97 -1.32 5.04
CA VAL A 148 -20.35 -1.26 4.55
C VAL A 148 -21.24 -0.68 5.64
N LEU A 149 -21.84 0.48 5.39
CA LEU A 149 -22.81 1.08 6.31
C LEU A 149 -24.21 0.51 6.04
N GLY A 150 -24.99 0.32 7.11
CA GLY A 150 -26.36 -0.15 7.01
C GLY A 150 -27.34 0.96 6.61
N ASP A 151 -27.01 2.21 6.99
CA ASP A 151 -27.80 3.39 6.69
C ASP A 151 -26.92 4.64 6.47
N MET A 152 -27.42 5.60 5.68
CA MET A 152 -26.70 6.85 5.39
C MET A 152 -26.47 7.72 6.63
N SER A 153 -27.30 7.62 7.68
CA SER A 153 -27.09 8.35 8.94
C SER A 153 -25.80 7.96 9.66
N GLU A 154 -25.21 6.80 9.35
CA GLU A 154 -23.92 6.37 9.87
C GLU A 154 -22.73 7.06 9.19
N ILE A 155 -22.93 7.81 8.10
CA ILE A 155 -21.84 8.42 7.32
C ILE A 155 -20.93 9.32 8.16
N LYS A 156 -21.48 9.92 9.23
CA LYS A 156 -20.74 10.73 10.19
C LYS A 156 -19.54 10.00 10.80
N ARG A 157 -19.60 8.67 10.93
CA ARG A 157 -18.52 7.82 11.46
C ARG A 157 -17.25 7.90 10.64
N LEU A 158 -17.34 8.22 9.34
CA LEU A 158 -16.15 8.48 8.54
C LEU A 158 -15.38 9.70 9.07
N PHE A 159 -16.09 10.73 9.52
CA PHE A 159 -15.57 12.06 9.88
C PHE A 159 -15.34 12.22 11.38
N GLU A 160 -15.56 11.17 12.17
CA GLU A 160 -15.29 11.19 13.61
C GLU A 160 -13.79 11.35 13.87
N LEU A 161 -13.42 12.49 14.46
CA LEU A 161 -12.08 12.73 14.98
C LEU A 161 -11.97 12.06 16.35
N GLN A 162 -11.03 11.12 16.48
CA GLN A 162 -10.69 10.57 17.80
C GLN A 162 -9.72 11.52 18.52
N ALA A 163 -9.93 11.68 19.83
CA ALA A 163 -8.99 12.41 20.66
C ALA A 163 -7.62 11.70 20.69
N PRO A 164 -6.50 12.44 20.69
CA PRO A 164 -5.18 11.86 20.86
C PRO A 164 -5.14 10.97 22.11
N GLN A 165 -4.66 9.72 21.94
CA GLN A 165 -4.50 8.79 23.06
C GLN A 165 -3.24 9.15 23.86
N PRO A 166 -3.26 9.01 25.20
CA PRO A 166 -2.09 9.25 26.02
C PRO A 166 -1.02 8.17 25.79
N LEU A 167 0.25 8.55 25.99
CA LEU A 167 1.37 7.62 25.97
C LEU A 167 1.24 6.59 27.10
N ILE A 168 1.51 5.32 26.83
CA ILE A 168 1.36 4.24 27.82
C ILE A 168 2.73 3.89 28.40
N SER A 169 2.84 3.89 29.72
CA SER A 169 4.03 3.45 30.45
C SER A 169 3.90 1.98 30.81
N ILE A 170 4.91 1.18 30.47
CA ILE A 170 4.96 -0.25 30.76
C ILE A 170 5.62 -0.45 32.13
N PRO A 171 4.94 -1.03 33.14
CA PRO A 171 5.35 -0.97 34.55
C PRO A 171 6.49 -1.95 34.90
N LEU A 172 7.62 -1.82 34.22
CA LEU A 172 8.80 -2.67 34.36
C LEU A 172 9.44 -2.57 35.74
N GLN A 173 9.49 -1.39 36.36
CA GLN A 173 10.08 -1.21 37.69
C GLN A 173 9.26 -1.94 38.78
N GLY A 174 7.93 -1.98 38.61
CA GLY A 174 7.02 -2.62 39.56
C GLY A 174 6.78 -4.11 39.30
N GLN A 175 6.78 -4.53 38.04
CA GLN A 175 6.39 -5.88 37.63
C GLN A 175 7.54 -6.70 37.00
N GLY A 176 8.71 -6.09 36.83
CA GLY A 176 9.89 -6.75 36.28
C GLY A 176 9.65 -7.30 34.87
N ARG A 177 10.35 -8.40 34.55
CA ARG A 177 10.31 -9.06 33.24
C ARG A 177 8.89 -9.32 32.73
N GLY A 178 7.97 -9.71 33.61
CA GLY A 178 6.60 -10.09 33.23
C GLY A 178 5.84 -8.95 32.52
N ALA A 179 6.12 -7.68 32.85
CA ALA A 179 5.53 -6.56 32.12
C ALA A 179 6.02 -6.44 30.67
N LEU A 180 7.29 -6.78 30.40
CA LEU A 180 7.82 -6.79 29.03
C LEU A 180 7.28 -7.98 28.23
N GLU A 181 7.12 -9.15 28.86
CA GLU A 181 6.53 -10.33 28.21
C GLU A 181 5.06 -10.10 27.85
N ALA A 182 4.30 -9.49 28.76
CA ALA A 182 2.92 -9.07 28.48
C ALA A 182 2.88 -8.05 27.34
N ALA A 183 3.71 -7.00 27.39
CA ALA A 183 3.80 -6.02 26.32
C ALA A 183 4.21 -6.64 24.96
N ASN A 184 5.12 -7.62 24.97
CA ASN A 184 5.53 -8.34 23.77
C ASN A 184 4.34 -9.05 23.09
N GLY A 185 3.47 -9.68 23.89
CA GLY A 185 2.25 -10.31 23.41
C GLY A 185 1.18 -9.32 22.97
N ASP A 186 0.86 -8.34 23.82
CA ASP A 186 -0.24 -7.40 23.61
C ASP A 186 -0.01 -6.49 22.41
N TYR A 187 1.23 -6.02 22.22
CA TYR A 187 1.61 -5.15 21.11
C TYR A 187 2.20 -5.92 19.91
N GLY A 188 2.35 -7.24 20.01
CA GLY A 188 2.90 -8.07 18.93
C GLY A 188 4.33 -7.70 18.54
N LEU A 189 5.19 -7.41 19.53
CA LEU A 189 6.54 -6.89 19.30
C LEU A 189 7.50 -7.93 18.72
N ALA A 190 7.17 -9.22 18.88
CA ALA A 190 7.97 -10.36 18.41
C ALA A 190 9.43 -10.33 18.89
N LEU A 191 9.66 -9.85 20.12
CA LEU A 191 10.96 -9.82 20.77
C LEU A 191 11.42 -11.23 21.14
N ALA A 192 12.70 -11.52 20.88
CA ALA A 192 13.38 -12.71 21.37
C ALA A 192 13.77 -12.58 22.86
N GLU A 193 14.05 -13.70 23.51
CA GLU A 193 14.39 -13.74 24.94
C GLU A 193 15.57 -12.84 25.32
N ASP A 194 16.60 -12.79 24.47
CA ASP A 194 17.80 -11.96 24.65
C ASP A 194 17.51 -10.46 24.42
N GLU A 195 16.57 -10.13 23.55
CA GLU A 195 16.08 -8.76 23.36
C GLU A 195 15.27 -8.27 24.57
N ILE A 196 14.48 -9.16 25.17
CA ILE A 196 13.77 -8.87 26.44
C ILE A 196 14.79 -8.67 27.57
N ASP A 197 15.81 -9.51 27.68
CA ASP A 197 16.89 -9.37 28.66
C ASP A 197 17.63 -8.03 28.50
N TYR A 198 17.92 -7.65 27.26
CA TYR A 198 18.56 -6.38 26.93
C TYR A 198 17.71 -5.19 27.39
N LEU A 199 16.43 -5.18 27.06
CA LEU A 199 15.50 -4.10 27.44
C LEU A 199 15.33 -4.02 28.96
N LEU A 200 15.18 -5.17 29.63
CA LEU A 200 15.09 -5.25 31.08
C LEU A 200 16.29 -4.56 31.74
N LYS A 201 17.51 -4.91 31.31
CA LYS A 201 18.74 -4.33 31.84
C LYS A 201 18.85 -2.83 31.54
N LEU A 202 18.50 -2.42 30.32
CA LEU A 202 18.55 -1.02 29.89
C LEU A 202 17.69 -0.13 30.79
N TYR A 203 16.43 -0.51 30.99
CA TYR A 203 15.48 0.31 31.73
C TYR A 203 15.63 0.20 33.25
N GLN A 204 16.14 -0.94 33.76
CA GLN A 204 16.61 -1.01 35.15
C GLN A 204 17.76 -0.04 35.41
N THR A 205 18.73 0.03 34.48
CA THR A 205 19.87 0.96 34.60
C THR A 205 19.42 2.43 34.49
N ALA A 206 18.44 2.71 33.62
CA ALA A 206 17.87 4.04 33.46
C ALA A 206 17.00 4.50 34.63
N GLY A 207 16.59 3.58 35.52
CA GLY A 207 15.74 3.89 36.68
C GLY A 207 14.34 4.39 36.32
N ARG A 208 13.82 4.00 35.14
CA ARG A 208 12.48 4.39 34.67
C ARG A 208 11.81 3.27 33.90
N ASP A 209 10.50 3.40 33.73
CA ASP A 209 9.71 2.52 32.87
C ASP A 209 9.89 2.88 31.38
N PRO A 210 9.87 1.87 30.47
CA PRO A 210 9.70 2.09 29.05
C PRO A 210 8.30 2.58 28.71
N THR A 211 8.18 3.31 27.61
CA THR A 211 6.88 3.58 27.00
C THR A 211 6.57 2.58 25.89
N ASP A 212 5.29 2.38 25.59
CA ASP A 212 4.85 1.57 24.45
C ASP A 212 5.51 2.00 23.13
N ALA A 213 5.62 3.31 22.89
CA ALA A 213 6.30 3.86 21.72
C ALA A 213 7.79 3.50 21.65
N GLU A 214 8.51 3.52 22.77
CA GLU A 214 9.92 3.15 22.82
C GLU A 214 10.12 1.65 22.53
N LEU A 215 9.25 0.79 23.09
CA LEU A 215 9.31 -0.65 22.84
C LEU A 215 8.98 -0.98 21.39
N LEU A 216 7.95 -0.33 20.82
CA LEU A 216 7.59 -0.51 19.42
C LEU A 216 8.71 -0.04 18.49
N MET A 217 9.33 1.11 18.78
CA MET A 217 10.51 1.59 18.05
C MET A 217 11.64 0.55 18.08
N PHE A 218 11.96 0.03 19.25
CA PHE A 218 13.02 -0.97 19.42
C PHE A 218 12.70 -2.26 18.63
N ALA A 219 11.47 -2.76 18.72
CA ALA A 219 11.03 -3.96 18.03
C ALA A 219 11.12 -3.81 16.50
N GLN A 220 10.67 -2.68 15.96
CA GLN A 220 10.75 -2.41 14.53
C GLN A 220 12.20 -2.33 14.05
N ALA A 221 13.08 -1.64 14.78
CA ALA A 221 14.49 -1.48 14.43
C ALA A 221 15.28 -2.80 14.49
N ASN A 222 14.90 -3.71 15.39
CA ASN A 222 15.57 -5.00 15.61
C ASN A 222 14.84 -6.19 14.95
N SER A 223 13.78 -5.94 14.18
CA SER A 223 13.15 -6.98 13.36
C SER A 223 14.14 -7.59 12.36
N GLU A 224 13.89 -8.83 11.94
CA GLU A 224 14.70 -9.50 10.91
C GLU A 224 14.79 -8.65 9.63
N HIS A 225 13.67 -8.07 9.20
CA HIS A 225 13.56 -7.25 8.00
C HIS A 225 14.44 -5.98 8.06
N CYS A 226 14.55 -5.32 9.22
CA CYS A 226 15.35 -4.10 9.35
C CYS A 226 16.83 -4.40 9.62
N ARG A 227 17.11 -5.40 10.48
CA ARG A 227 18.47 -5.68 10.95
C ARG A 227 19.24 -6.66 10.07
N HIS A 228 18.55 -7.36 9.17
CA HIS A 228 19.13 -8.38 8.28
C HIS A 228 19.96 -9.41 9.08
N LYS A 229 19.38 -9.93 10.17
CA LYS A 229 20.06 -10.82 11.12
C LYS A 229 20.64 -12.05 10.42
N ILE A 230 19.86 -12.70 9.55
CA ILE A 230 20.28 -13.90 8.79
C ILE A 230 21.47 -13.61 7.87
N PHE A 231 21.44 -12.48 7.16
CA PHE A 231 22.51 -12.11 6.23
C PHE A 231 23.84 -11.80 6.93
N ASN A 232 23.79 -11.37 8.19
CA ASN A 232 24.97 -11.07 9.00
C ASN A 232 25.35 -12.20 9.97
N ALA A 233 24.60 -13.31 9.99
CA ALA A 233 24.84 -14.41 10.90
C ALA A 233 26.14 -15.17 10.58
N SER A 234 26.70 -15.80 11.61
CA SER A 234 27.68 -16.88 11.45
C SER A 234 26.96 -18.18 11.10
N TRP A 235 27.59 -19.01 10.26
CA TRP A 235 26.98 -20.24 9.76
C TRP A 235 27.80 -21.46 10.17
N VAL A 236 27.11 -22.57 10.42
CA VAL A 236 27.70 -23.91 10.53
C VAL A 236 26.93 -24.79 9.55
N ILE A 237 27.62 -25.37 8.56
CA ILE A 237 27.02 -26.19 7.51
C ILE A 237 27.64 -27.57 7.60
N ASP A 238 26.79 -28.61 7.74
CA ASP A 238 27.22 -30.01 7.90
C ASP A 238 28.26 -30.24 9.02
N GLY A 239 28.14 -29.45 10.11
CA GLY A 239 29.05 -29.50 11.26
C GLY A 239 30.26 -28.57 11.17
N GLU A 240 30.50 -27.95 10.02
CA GLU A 240 31.68 -27.12 9.77
C GLU A 240 31.37 -25.62 9.88
N PRO A 241 32.06 -24.88 10.77
CA PRO A 241 31.94 -23.43 10.87
C PRO A 241 32.39 -22.73 9.59
N GLN A 242 31.60 -21.78 9.12
CA GLN A 242 31.91 -20.96 7.95
C GLN A 242 32.57 -19.64 8.38
N THR A 243 33.53 -19.17 7.59
CA THR A 243 34.32 -17.96 7.89
C THR A 243 33.62 -16.66 7.51
N GLU A 244 32.64 -16.74 6.60
CA GLU A 244 31.96 -15.59 6.01
C GLU A 244 30.46 -15.64 6.30
N SER A 245 29.87 -14.47 6.54
CA SER A 245 28.42 -14.28 6.48
C SER A 245 27.95 -14.16 5.02
N LEU A 246 26.65 -14.36 4.78
CA LEU A 246 26.07 -14.15 3.45
C LEU A 246 26.37 -12.74 2.91
N PHE A 247 26.26 -11.71 3.77
CA PHE A 247 26.54 -10.35 3.34
C PHE A 247 28.02 -10.12 3.03
N SER A 248 28.94 -10.74 3.78
CA SER A 248 30.37 -10.64 3.45
C SER A 248 30.71 -11.29 2.10
N MET A 249 30.09 -12.43 1.76
CA MET A 249 30.24 -13.04 0.43
C MET A 249 29.73 -12.12 -0.69
N ILE A 250 28.63 -11.39 -0.46
CA ILE A 250 28.17 -10.36 -1.41
C ILE A 250 29.18 -9.21 -1.53
N ARG A 251 29.74 -8.70 -0.41
CA ARG A 251 30.78 -7.66 -0.46
C ARG A 251 32.06 -8.13 -1.16
N ALA A 252 32.41 -9.41 -1.07
CA ALA A 252 33.56 -9.99 -1.75
C ALA A 252 33.48 -9.81 -3.28
N THR A 253 32.27 -9.82 -3.86
CA THR A 253 32.07 -9.56 -5.30
C THR A 253 32.56 -8.16 -5.70
N HIS A 254 32.24 -7.14 -4.89
CA HIS A 254 32.67 -5.77 -5.11
C HIS A 254 34.16 -5.59 -4.81
N ALA A 255 34.67 -6.24 -3.76
CA ALA A 255 36.10 -6.21 -3.44
C ALA A 255 36.96 -6.79 -4.57
N ALA A 256 36.48 -7.84 -5.25
CA ALA A 256 37.15 -8.44 -6.39
C ALA A 256 37.05 -7.58 -7.67
N HIS A 257 35.94 -6.85 -7.85
CA HIS A 257 35.68 -6.05 -9.05
C HIS A 257 35.10 -4.66 -8.70
N PRO A 258 35.91 -3.75 -8.14
CA PRO A 258 35.40 -2.45 -7.67
C PRO A 258 35.20 -1.43 -8.80
N ALA A 259 35.77 -1.68 -9.97
CA ALA A 259 35.76 -0.76 -11.10
C ALA A 259 34.32 -0.40 -11.51
N GLY A 260 34.06 0.90 -11.70
CA GLY A 260 32.75 1.41 -12.11
C GLY A 260 31.73 1.56 -10.98
N THR A 261 32.13 1.44 -9.71
CA THR A 261 31.28 1.74 -8.54
C THR A 261 31.68 3.07 -7.91
N VAL A 262 30.71 3.94 -7.66
CA VAL A 262 30.89 5.21 -6.92
C VAL A 262 30.44 5.05 -5.47
N VAL A 263 29.29 4.41 -5.23
CA VAL A 263 28.76 4.10 -3.89
C VAL A 263 28.18 2.69 -3.88
N ALA A 264 28.58 1.88 -2.90
CA ALA A 264 27.96 0.60 -2.58
C ALA A 264 27.87 0.40 -1.06
N TYR A 265 26.77 -0.18 -0.58
CA TYR A 265 26.54 -0.55 0.83
C TYR A 265 26.58 0.59 1.86
N ALA A 266 26.51 1.85 1.41
CA ALA A 266 26.58 3.03 2.26
C ALA A 266 25.38 3.98 2.08
N ASP A 267 24.40 3.59 1.26
CA ASP A 267 23.19 4.36 0.99
C ASP A 267 22.02 3.45 0.61
N ASN A 268 20.84 4.04 0.38
CA ASN A 268 19.61 3.34 0.03
C ASN A 268 19.64 2.73 -1.39
N ALA A 269 20.55 3.19 -2.25
CA ALA A 269 20.80 2.64 -3.59
C ALA A 269 22.30 2.58 -3.89
N ALA A 270 22.69 1.74 -4.85
CA ALA A 270 24.06 1.75 -5.37
C ALA A 270 24.20 2.81 -6.48
N ILE A 271 25.37 3.45 -6.55
CA ILE A 271 25.71 4.41 -7.61
C ILE A 271 26.85 3.83 -8.44
N LEU A 272 26.63 3.73 -9.75
CA LEU A 272 27.63 3.27 -10.71
C LEU A 272 28.27 4.47 -11.40
N GLN A 273 29.49 4.29 -11.89
CA GLN A 273 30.21 5.32 -12.63
C GLN A 273 29.47 5.60 -13.94
N GLY A 274 29.06 6.86 -14.10
CA GLY A 274 28.49 7.38 -15.35
C GLY A 274 29.49 8.24 -16.12
N GLY A 275 28.98 9.28 -16.76
CA GLY A 275 29.78 10.17 -17.62
C GLY A 275 29.17 11.56 -17.76
N GLU A 276 29.83 12.41 -18.53
CA GLU A 276 29.31 13.74 -18.88
C GLU A 276 27.97 13.60 -19.62
N SER A 277 27.00 14.41 -19.22
CA SER A 277 25.68 14.43 -19.84
C SER A 277 25.06 15.82 -19.81
N GLU A 278 24.26 16.12 -20.83
CA GLU A 278 23.46 17.33 -20.90
C GLU A 278 22.13 17.12 -20.16
N ARG A 279 21.97 17.82 -19.02
CA ARG A 279 20.77 17.73 -18.18
C ARG A 279 19.84 18.90 -18.47
N PHE A 280 18.59 18.61 -18.77
CA PHE A 280 17.59 19.63 -19.12
C PHE A 280 16.66 19.91 -17.92
N TYR A 281 16.80 21.10 -17.33
CA TYR A 281 15.98 21.56 -16.21
C TYR A 281 15.94 23.10 -16.14
N PRO A 282 14.93 23.70 -15.47
CA PRO A 282 14.83 25.15 -15.39
C PRO A 282 15.89 25.72 -14.46
N GLU A 283 16.47 26.86 -14.83
CA GLU A 283 17.31 27.65 -13.92
C GLU A 283 16.47 28.18 -12.75
N PRO A 284 16.96 28.12 -11.50
CA PRO A 284 16.18 28.51 -10.32
C PRO A 284 15.64 29.95 -10.36
N ASP A 285 16.43 30.88 -10.87
CA ASP A 285 16.09 32.31 -10.83
C ASP A 285 15.15 32.73 -11.98
N SER A 286 15.34 32.17 -13.17
CA SER A 286 14.60 32.58 -14.38
C SER A 286 13.41 31.67 -14.70
N GLY A 287 13.42 30.41 -14.24
CA GLY A 287 12.48 29.38 -14.66
C GLY A 287 12.64 28.92 -16.11
N ILE A 288 13.66 29.44 -16.83
CA ILE A 288 13.91 29.11 -18.23
C ILE A 288 14.70 27.80 -18.29
N TYR A 289 14.26 26.90 -19.15
CA TYR A 289 14.89 25.59 -19.35
C TYR A 289 16.15 25.70 -20.21
N HIS A 290 17.24 25.13 -19.72
CA HIS A 290 18.51 25.03 -20.43
C HIS A 290 19.12 23.63 -20.28
N PHE A 291 20.05 23.30 -21.17
CA PHE A 291 20.91 22.14 -21.00
C PHE A 291 22.12 22.52 -20.13
N HIS A 292 22.45 21.66 -19.18
CA HIS A 292 23.56 21.81 -18.25
C HIS A 292 24.47 20.60 -18.41
N SER A 293 25.70 20.82 -18.89
CA SER A 293 26.74 19.78 -18.91
C SER A 293 27.17 19.47 -17.49
N GLN A 294 27.03 18.21 -17.09
CA GLN A 294 27.52 17.74 -15.79
C GLN A 294 27.78 16.23 -15.79
N LEU A 295 28.80 15.84 -15.01
CA LEU A 295 29.06 14.44 -14.67
C LEU A 295 27.86 13.87 -13.91
N THR A 296 27.20 12.88 -14.55
CA THR A 296 25.99 12.26 -14.03
C THR A 296 26.17 10.76 -13.94
N HIS A 297 25.79 10.20 -12.81
CA HIS A 297 25.91 8.79 -12.50
C HIS A 297 24.54 8.10 -12.51
N PRO A 298 24.43 6.88 -13.05
CA PRO A 298 23.26 6.05 -12.83
C PRO A 298 23.28 5.48 -11.40
N LEU A 299 22.10 5.41 -10.78
CA LEU A 299 21.87 4.67 -9.55
C LEU A 299 20.91 3.51 -9.81
N ILE A 300 21.00 2.46 -9.00
CA ILE A 300 20.13 1.28 -9.09
C ILE A 300 19.65 0.82 -7.72
N LYS A 301 18.38 0.42 -7.64
CA LYS A 301 17.77 -0.22 -6.46
C LYS A 301 16.72 -1.23 -6.89
N VAL A 302 16.55 -2.27 -6.09
CA VAL A 302 15.48 -3.25 -6.20
C VAL A 302 15.02 -3.61 -4.79
N GLU A 303 13.71 -3.65 -4.58
CA GLU A 303 13.05 -4.05 -3.35
C GLU A 303 11.94 -5.07 -3.60
N THR A 304 11.41 -5.65 -2.52
CA THR A 304 10.24 -6.52 -2.59
C THR A 304 9.18 -6.12 -1.58
N HIS A 305 7.91 -6.38 -1.90
CA HIS A 305 6.77 -6.09 -1.02
C HIS A 305 5.81 -7.28 -0.89
N ASN A 306 6.40 -8.43 -0.56
CA ASN A 306 5.78 -9.75 -0.62
C ASN A 306 4.59 -9.93 0.33
N HIS A 307 4.80 -9.65 1.63
CA HIS A 307 3.76 -9.89 2.64
C HIS A 307 2.53 -8.98 2.47
N PRO A 308 2.68 -7.65 2.30
CA PRO A 308 1.53 -6.78 2.06
C PRO A 308 0.76 -7.16 0.79
N THR A 309 1.47 -7.52 -0.29
CA THR A 309 0.84 -7.94 -1.55
C THR A 309 0.06 -9.25 -1.39
N ALA A 310 0.48 -10.16 -0.50
CA ALA A 310 -0.28 -11.37 -0.18
C ALA A 310 -1.64 -11.07 0.47
N ILE A 311 -1.77 -9.92 1.15
CA ILE A 311 -2.97 -9.53 1.92
C ILE A 311 -3.87 -8.61 1.10
N ALA A 312 -3.31 -7.52 0.58
CA ALA A 312 -4.02 -6.52 -0.22
C ALA A 312 -3.16 -6.16 -1.46
N PRO A 313 -3.36 -6.86 -2.60
CA PRO A 313 -2.40 -6.83 -3.70
C PRO A 313 -2.20 -5.46 -4.34
N PHE A 314 -3.28 -4.71 -4.59
CA PHE A 314 -3.19 -3.37 -5.19
C PHE A 314 -2.34 -2.41 -4.35
N PRO A 315 -2.69 -2.11 -3.08
CA PRO A 315 -1.89 -1.19 -2.29
C PRO A 315 -0.50 -1.76 -1.98
N GLY A 316 -0.36 -3.08 -1.78
CA GLY A 316 0.95 -3.70 -1.57
C GLY A 316 1.90 -3.51 -2.75
N ALA A 317 1.43 -3.71 -3.98
CA ALA A 317 2.26 -3.49 -5.15
C ALA A 317 2.55 -2.00 -5.43
N ALA A 318 1.56 -1.13 -5.17
CA ALA A 318 1.71 0.31 -5.31
C ALA A 318 2.76 0.86 -4.35
N THR A 319 2.68 0.52 -3.05
CA THR A 319 3.65 0.98 -2.04
C THR A 319 5.01 0.32 -2.19
N GLY A 320 5.09 -0.90 -2.75
CA GLY A 320 6.36 -1.50 -3.15
C GLY A 320 7.09 -0.65 -4.19
N SER A 321 6.36 -0.18 -5.22
CA SER A 321 6.92 0.74 -6.22
C SER A 321 7.26 2.10 -5.61
N GLY A 322 6.38 2.63 -4.76
CA GLY A 322 6.58 3.92 -4.12
C GLY A 322 7.71 3.96 -3.09
N GLY A 323 7.96 2.87 -2.36
CA GLY A 323 9.09 2.74 -1.44
C GLY A 323 10.41 2.79 -2.19
N GLU A 324 10.52 1.97 -3.22
CA GLU A 324 11.72 1.89 -4.05
C GLU A 324 12.02 3.22 -4.78
N ILE A 325 11.01 3.90 -5.31
CA ILE A 325 11.17 5.26 -5.89
C ILE A 325 11.70 6.27 -4.86
N ARG A 326 11.28 6.17 -3.58
CA ARG A 326 11.80 7.07 -2.53
C ARG A 326 13.26 6.79 -2.22
N ASP A 327 13.69 5.53 -2.25
CA ASP A 327 15.09 5.18 -2.07
C ASP A 327 15.98 5.73 -3.17
N GLU A 328 15.53 5.63 -4.43
CA GLU A 328 16.20 6.28 -5.55
C GLU A 328 16.32 7.79 -5.30
N ALA A 329 15.20 8.46 -5.02
CA ALA A 329 15.16 9.92 -4.85
C ALA A 329 15.98 10.41 -3.65
N ALA A 330 16.07 9.62 -2.57
CA ALA A 330 16.79 9.94 -1.34
C ALA A 330 18.27 9.53 -1.35
N THR A 331 18.75 8.94 -2.45
CA THR A 331 20.17 8.57 -2.60
C THR A 331 21.06 9.82 -2.62
N GLY A 332 22.19 9.75 -1.91
CA GLY A 332 23.12 10.85 -1.77
C GLY A 332 22.48 12.05 -1.08
N ARG A 333 22.40 13.18 -1.77
CA ARG A 333 21.70 14.40 -1.31
C ARG A 333 20.53 14.80 -2.19
N GLY A 334 20.00 13.84 -2.95
CA GLY A 334 18.93 14.06 -3.92
C GLY A 334 19.31 13.47 -5.26
N ALA A 335 18.43 12.63 -5.79
CA ALA A 335 18.56 12.09 -7.14
C ALA A 335 17.23 12.11 -7.88
N LYS A 336 17.26 11.78 -9.17
CA LYS A 336 16.06 11.74 -10.01
C LYS A 336 15.80 10.31 -10.51
N PRO A 337 14.70 9.67 -10.07
CA PRO A 337 14.25 8.41 -10.66
C PRO A 337 13.98 8.54 -12.17
N LYS A 338 14.29 7.51 -12.95
CA LYS A 338 14.23 7.58 -14.43
C LYS A 338 13.45 6.46 -15.08
N ALA A 339 13.68 5.20 -14.72
CA ALA A 339 12.90 4.08 -15.25
C ALA A 339 12.78 2.96 -14.21
N GLY A 340 11.66 2.25 -14.25
CA GLY A 340 11.35 1.18 -13.31
C GLY A 340 11.27 -0.20 -13.97
N LEU A 341 11.22 -1.22 -13.13
CA LEU A 341 10.88 -2.59 -13.45
C LEU A 341 9.95 -3.15 -12.37
N SER A 342 9.13 -4.14 -12.74
CA SER A 342 8.32 -4.88 -11.77
C SER A 342 8.30 -6.38 -12.06
N GLY A 343 8.35 -7.19 -11.00
CA GLY A 343 8.42 -8.64 -11.10
C GLY A 343 7.40 -9.32 -10.21
N PHE A 344 6.76 -10.38 -10.71
CA PHE A 344 5.79 -11.16 -9.95
C PHE A 344 6.10 -12.66 -10.01
N ALA A 345 6.12 -13.32 -8.85
CA ALA A 345 6.03 -14.78 -8.76
C ALA A 345 4.84 -15.17 -7.87
N VAL A 346 3.95 -16.02 -8.39
CA VAL A 346 2.72 -16.45 -7.72
C VAL A 346 2.49 -17.96 -7.90
N SER A 347 1.60 -18.54 -7.11
CA SER A 347 1.10 -19.90 -7.35
C SER A 347 0.32 -19.99 -8.68
N ASN A 348 -0.17 -21.18 -9.02
CA ASN A 348 -1.03 -21.40 -10.19
C ASN A 348 -2.25 -20.47 -10.18
N LEU A 349 -2.66 -19.97 -11.36
CA LEU A 349 -3.70 -18.96 -11.46
C LEU A 349 -5.10 -19.55 -11.31
N HIS A 350 -5.30 -20.81 -11.71
CA HIS A 350 -6.61 -21.46 -11.74
C HIS A 350 -7.66 -20.59 -12.43
N LEU A 351 -7.35 -20.14 -13.66
CA LEU A 351 -8.24 -19.28 -14.44
C LEU A 351 -9.59 -19.97 -14.64
N PRO A 352 -10.73 -19.30 -14.33
CA PRO A 352 -12.06 -19.88 -14.53
C PRO A 352 -12.26 -20.30 -15.99
N ASN A 353 -12.71 -21.55 -16.19
CA ASN A 353 -12.91 -22.15 -17.52
C ASN A 353 -11.65 -22.23 -18.40
N PHE A 354 -10.46 -22.09 -17.81
CA PHE A 354 -9.17 -22.18 -18.52
C PHE A 354 -8.09 -22.86 -17.67
N ALA A 355 -8.50 -23.84 -16.86
CA ALA A 355 -7.59 -24.62 -16.03
C ALA A 355 -6.60 -25.40 -16.91
N GLN A 356 -5.33 -25.43 -16.50
CA GLN A 356 -4.28 -26.13 -17.22
C GLN A 356 -4.02 -27.52 -16.61
N PRO A 357 -3.56 -28.51 -17.41
CA PRO A 357 -3.36 -29.88 -16.93
C PRO A 357 -2.35 -30.01 -15.77
N TRP A 358 -1.43 -29.05 -15.64
CA TRP A 358 -0.43 -29.02 -14.55
C TRP A 358 -0.93 -28.32 -13.28
N GLU A 359 -2.09 -27.66 -13.32
CA GLU A 359 -2.70 -27.02 -12.15
C GLU A 359 -3.41 -28.09 -11.31
N SER A 360 -2.62 -28.94 -10.66
CA SER A 360 -3.12 -30.05 -9.84
C SER A 360 -3.64 -29.57 -8.48
N GLY A 361 -4.81 -30.06 -8.07
CA GLY A 361 -5.41 -29.78 -6.76
C GLY A 361 -6.25 -28.50 -6.70
N THR A 362 -6.94 -28.30 -5.59
CA THR A 362 -7.67 -27.06 -5.30
C THR A 362 -6.71 -25.97 -4.80
N ASP A 363 -6.97 -24.71 -5.13
CA ASP A 363 -6.29 -23.56 -4.52
C ASP A 363 -6.42 -23.64 -2.99
N SER A 364 -5.34 -24.00 -2.30
CA SER A 364 -5.33 -24.26 -0.85
C SER A 364 -4.68 -23.11 -0.06
N LYS A 365 -4.83 -21.89 -0.55
CA LYS A 365 -4.31 -20.71 0.13
C LYS A 365 -4.96 -20.53 1.51
N PRO A 366 -4.25 -19.91 2.48
CA PRO A 366 -4.87 -19.42 3.71
C PRO A 366 -6.02 -18.44 3.41
N ALA A 367 -7.11 -18.51 4.16
CA ALA A 367 -8.29 -17.65 3.96
C ALA A 367 -7.96 -16.14 4.00
N ARG A 368 -6.98 -15.76 4.81
CA ARG A 368 -6.51 -14.36 4.98
C ARG A 368 -5.66 -13.80 3.84
N MET A 369 -5.28 -14.61 2.85
CA MET A 369 -4.44 -14.19 1.73
C MET A 369 -5.25 -14.12 0.43
N ALA A 370 -4.87 -13.21 -0.46
CA ALA A 370 -5.39 -13.17 -1.83
C ALA A 370 -4.96 -14.42 -2.61
N SER A 371 -5.77 -14.83 -3.60
CA SER A 371 -5.35 -15.89 -4.53
C SER A 371 -4.29 -15.37 -5.51
N ALA A 372 -3.54 -16.29 -6.13
CA ALA A 372 -2.58 -15.94 -7.18
C ALA A 372 -3.23 -15.14 -8.31
N LEU A 373 -4.44 -15.52 -8.73
CA LEU A 373 -5.21 -14.77 -9.72
C LEU A 373 -5.55 -13.36 -9.24
N SER A 374 -6.02 -13.20 -8.00
CA SER A 374 -6.32 -11.87 -7.43
C SER A 374 -5.06 -11.00 -7.38
N ILE A 375 -3.93 -11.56 -6.97
CA ILE A 375 -2.63 -10.88 -6.97
C ILE A 375 -2.25 -10.41 -8.38
N MET A 376 -2.42 -11.25 -9.39
CA MET A 376 -2.06 -10.90 -10.77
C MET A 376 -3.07 -9.97 -11.47
N ILE A 377 -4.28 -9.83 -10.95
CA ILE A 377 -5.24 -8.81 -11.41
C ILE A 377 -4.93 -7.47 -10.76
N GLU A 378 -4.83 -7.43 -9.43
CA GLU A 378 -4.79 -6.18 -8.66
C GLU A 378 -3.37 -5.64 -8.44
N GLY A 379 -2.39 -6.52 -8.23
CA GLY A 379 -1.00 -6.14 -7.97
C GLY A 379 -0.34 -5.37 -9.12
N PRO A 380 -0.32 -5.89 -10.36
CA PRO A 380 0.22 -5.16 -11.51
C PRO A 380 -0.45 -3.81 -11.73
N LEU A 381 -1.77 -3.70 -11.50
CA LEU A 381 -2.50 -2.44 -11.59
C LEU A 381 -2.05 -1.44 -10.51
N GLY A 382 -1.82 -1.91 -9.27
CA GLY A 382 -1.29 -1.08 -8.19
C GLY A 382 0.11 -0.54 -8.48
N SER A 383 1.02 -1.40 -8.92
CA SER A 383 2.38 -0.99 -9.30
C SER A 383 2.37 -0.01 -10.49
N ALA A 384 1.58 -0.31 -11.53
CA ALA A 384 1.43 0.58 -12.67
C ALA A 384 0.77 1.91 -12.29
N ALA A 385 -0.24 1.91 -11.42
CA ALA A 385 -0.89 3.14 -10.96
C ALA A 385 0.11 4.09 -10.30
N PHE A 386 0.98 3.58 -9.42
CA PHE A 386 2.01 4.39 -8.78
C PHE A 386 3.02 4.93 -9.80
N ASN A 387 3.58 4.08 -10.66
CA ASN A 387 4.56 4.49 -11.68
C ASN A 387 3.96 5.51 -12.68
N ASN A 388 2.72 5.30 -13.13
CA ASN A 388 2.02 6.18 -14.05
C ASN A 388 1.73 7.55 -13.42
N GLU A 389 1.19 7.58 -12.21
CA GLU A 389 0.86 8.83 -11.52
C GLU A 389 2.12 9.61 -11.14
N PHE A 390 3.17 8.92 -10.68
CA PHE A 390 4.47 9.54 -10.39
C PHE A 390 5.17 10.03 -11.67
N GLY A 391 4.98 9.35 -12.80
CA GLY A 391 5.60 9.69 -14.08
C GLY A 391 6.96 9.01 -14.32
N ARG A 392 7.14 7.77 -13.85
CA ARG A 392 8.31 6.93 -14.17
C ARG A 392 7.90 5.80 -15.13
N PRO A 393 8.50 5.68 -16.33
CA PRO A 393 8.20 4.57 -17.24
C PRO A 393 8.68 3.24 -16.66
N GLN A 394 7.86 2.20 -16.76
CA GLN A 394 8.21 0.84 -16.37
C GLN A 394 8.60 0.03 -17.61
N LEU A 395 9.88 -0.31 -17.74
CA LEU A 395 10.47 -0.77 -19.01
C LEU A 395 10.89 -2.24 -19.02
N ALA A 396 10.92 -2.89 -17.85
CA ALA A 396 11.30 -4.30 -17.74
C ALA A 396 10.49 -4.99 -16.64
N GLY A 397 10.56 -6.33 -16.62
CA GLY A 397 9.89 -7.11 -15.60
C GLY A 397 9.99 -8.61 -15.83
N PHE A 398 9.43 -9.38 -14.89
CA PHE A 398 9.23 -10.81 -15.06
C PHE A 398 7.89 -11.24 -14.47
N PHE A 399 7.35 -12.33 -14.99
CA PHE A 399 6.17 -12.98 -14.42
C PHE A 399 6.39 -14.50 -14.40
N ARG A 400 6.21 -15.11 -13.23
CA ARG A 400 6.35 -16.55 -13.01
C ARG A 400 5.15 -17.11 -12.24
N THR A 401 4.63 -18.24 -12.73
CA THR A 401 3.77 -19.12 -11.93
C THR A 401 4.56 -20.36 -11.51
N PHE A 402 4.44 -20.76 -10.25
CA PHE A 402 4.96 -22.04 -9.78
C PHE A 402 4.19 -22.51 -8.56
N ASP A 403 3.58 -23.68 -8.65
CA ASP A 403 2.96 -24.39 -7.55
C ASP A 403 2.89 -25.88 -7.91
N ALA A 404 3.68 -26.70 -7.22
CA ALA A 404 3.81 -28.12 -7.52
C ALA A 404 4.18 -28.94 -6.28
N TRP A 405 3.75 -30.20 -6.28
CA TRP A 405 4.25 -31.21 -5.35
C TRP A 405 5.56 -31.79 -5.88
N VAL A 406 6.63 -31.64 -5.10
CA VAL A 406 7.95 -32.19 -5.39
C VAL A 406 8.38 -33.02 -4.18
N GLN A 407 8.58 -34.32 -4.39
CA GLN A 407 9.01 -35.26 -3.33
C GLN A 407 8.11 -35.23 -2.07
N GLY A 408 6.79 -35.11 -2.24
CA GLY A 408 5.85 -35.11 -1.13
C GLY A 408 5.73 -33.77 -0.38
N GLN A 409 6.44 -32.73 -0.80
CA GLN A 409 6.30 -31.36 -0.30
C GLN A 409 5.70 -30.48 -1.39
N ARG A 410 4.75 -29.61 -1.02
CA ARG A 410 4.23 -28.58 -1.92
C ARG A 410 5.14 -27.36 -1.89
N TRP A 411 5.55 -26.91 -3.07
CA TRP A 411 6.38 -25.73 -3.29
C TRP A 411 5.63 -24.74 -4.17
N GLY A 412 5.65 -23.45 -3.82
CA GLY A 412 4.99 -22.42 -4.60
C GLY A 412 5.02 -21.06 -3.93
N TYR A 413 4.24 -20.11 -4.46
CA TYR A 413 4.24 -18.70 -4.05
C TYR A 413 2.86 -18.23 -3.59
N HIS A 414 2.32 -18.88 -2.54
CA HIS A 414 1.11 -18.38 -1.86
C HIS A 414 1.37 -17.01 -1.21
N LYS A 415 2.55 -16.82 -0.60
CA LYS A 415 3.14 -15.50 -0.38
C LYS A 415 3.90 -15.16 -1.67
N PRO A 416 3.49 -14.13 -2.42
CA PRO A 416 4.06 -13.86 -3.74
C PRO A 416 5.47 -13.26 -3.61
N ILE A 417 6.20 -13.27 -4.72
CA ILE A 417 7.21 -12.24 -4.95
C ILE A 417 6.49 -11.08 -5.62
N MET A 418 6.51 -9.91 -4.98
CA MET A 418 6.21 -8.64 -5.62
C MET A 418 7.49 -7.82 -5.57
N LEU A 419 8.11 -7.61 -6.72
CA LEU A 419 9.38 -6.94 -6.87
C LEU A 419 9.15 -5.60 -7.57
N ALA A 420 9.78 -4.56 -7.04
CA ALA A 420 9.86 -3.24 -7.65
C ALA A 420 11.33 -2.84 -7.68
N GLY A 421 11.78 -2.27 -8.78
CA GLY A 421 13.15 -1.78 -8.90
C GLY A 421 13.23 -0.70 -9.94
N GLY A 422 14.39 -0.09 -10.05
CA GLY A 422 14.60 0.93 -11.04
C GLY A 422 16.01 1.44 -11.13
N LEU A 423 16.11 2.42 -12.03
CA LEU A 423 17.32 3.17 -12.30
C LEU A 423 16.99 4.66 -12.24
N GLY A 424 17.90 5.39 -11.60
CA GLY A 424 17.85 6.84 -11.49
C GLY A 424 19.11 7.49 -12.06
N ALA A 425 19.16 8.80 -11.92
CA ALA A 425 20.34 9.59 -12.25
C ALA A 425 20.65 10.56 -11.11
N ILE A 426 21.93 10.68 -10.77
CA ILE A 426 22.43 11.55 -9.72
C ILE A 426 23.62 12.36 -10.23
N ASP A 427 23.66 13.63 -9.84
CA ASP A 427 24.80 14.51 -10.05
C ASP A 427 25.96 14.03 -9.17
N ASP A 428 27.18 13.91 -9.72
CA ASP A 428 28.37 13.50 -8.96
C ASP A 428 28.56 14.31 -7.67
N ARG A 429 28.28 15.63 -7.71
CA ARG A 429 28.41 16.52 -6.56
C ARG A 429 27.46 16.16 -5.42
N GLN A 430 26.39 15.42 -5.71
CA GLN A 430 25.35 14.99 -4.77
C GLN A 430 25.46 13.50 -4.40
N ALA A 431 26.40 12.74 -4.98
CA ALA A 431 26.52 11.30 -4.80
C ALA A 431 26.75 10.87 -3.34
N PHE A 432 27.40 11.70 -2.53
CA PHE A 432 27.74 11.40 -1.15
C PHE A 432 26.94 12.23 -0.15
N LYS A 433 26.41 11.55 0.88
CA LYS A 433 25.83 12.17 2.07
C LYS A 433 26.87 13.04 2.79
N ARG A 434 26.39 14.08 3.47
CA ARG A 434 27.19 14.93 4.34
C ARG A 434 26.94 14.58 5.80
N PRO A 435 27.92 14.81 6.69
CA PRO A 435 27.65 14.88 8.12
C PRO A 435 26.55 15.90 8.43
N LEU A 436 25.78 15.63 9.48
CA LEU A 436 24.78 16.57 9.99
C LEU A 436 25.42 17.39 11.12
N ASP A 437 25.40 18.71 10.98
CA ASP A 437 25.89 19.61 12.02
C ASP A 437 24.86 19.74 13.16
N PRO A 438 25.30 20.00 14.41
CA PRO A 438 24.38 20.29 15.51
C PRO A 438 23.39 21.41 15.16
N GLY A 439 22.10 21.15 15.33
CA GLY A 439 21.04 22.13 15.06
C GLY A 439 20.48 22.11 13.64
N CYS A 440 20.87 21.16 12.78
CA CYS A 440 20.13 20.90 11.54
C CYS A 440 18.64 20.61 11.83
N LEU A 441 17.76 21.22 11.04
CA LEU A 441 16.29 21.11 11.14
C LEU A 441 15.74 19.88 10.41
#